data_AF-A0A7Y5RC96-F1
#
_entry.id   AF-A0A7Y5RC96-F1
#
_cell.length_a   1.000
_cell.length_b   1.000
_cell.length_c   1.000
_cell.angle_alpha   90.00
_cell.angle_beta   90.00
_cell.angle_gamma   90.00
#
_symmetry.space_group_name_H-M   'P 1'
#
loop_
_entity.id
_entity.type
_entity.pdbx_description
1 polymer ?
#
loop_
_entity_poly.entity_id
_entity_poly.type
_entity_poly.pdbx_seq_one_letter_code
_entity_poly.pdbx_strand_id
1 'polypeptide(L)' 'MTAPTVIDMDPFITLPSSEGLPPPSMATLVRIQIRRDELRQYGFDVSPAVASQMVLAEFVVGQDGLSRAVRFVR' A
#
# COMPACT_ATOMS: atom_id res chain seq x y z
N MET A 1 -4.32 -27.25 6.32
CA MET A 1 -5.17 -26.06 6.13
C MET A 1 -4.49 -24.92 6.87
N THR A 2 -3.67 -24.13 6.18
CA THR A 2 -2.92 -23.04 6.82
C THR A 2 -3.80 -21.80 6.80
N ALA A 3 -4.30 -21.39 7.96
CA ALA A 3 -5.04 -20.14 8.11
C ALA A 3 -4.10 -18.97 7.78
N PRO A 4 -4.52 -17.97 6.99
CA PRO A 4 -3.70 -16.80 6.78
C PRO A 4 -3.60 -16.03 8.10
N THR A 5 -2.36 -15.84 8.56
CA THR A 5 -2.00 -14.99 9.70
C THR A 5 -2.69 -13.64 9.55
N VAL A 6 -3.60 -13.31 10.46
CA VAL A 6 -4.20 -11.98 10.55
C VAL A 6 -3.11 -11.05 11.06
N ILE A 7 -2.48 -10.33 10.12
CA ILE A 7 -1.46 -9.35 10.41
C ILE A 7 -2.19 -8.10 10.94
N ASP A 8 -2.23 -7.95 12.26
CA ASP A 8 -2.66 -6.71 12.90
C ASP A 8 -1.58 -5.65 12.67
N MET A 9 -1.79 -4.82 11.64
CA MET A 9 -0.98 -3.65 11.29
C MET A 9 -1.96 -2.62 10.73
N ASP A 10 -1.63 -1.32 10.86
CA ASP A 10 -2.43 -0.19 10.39
C ASP A 10 -3.27 -0.53 9.14
N PRO A 11 -4.57 -0.16 9.13
CA PRO A 11 -5.49 -0.63 8.12
C PRO A 11 -4.98 -0.26 6.73
N PHE A 12 -4.93 -1.25 5.84
CA PHE A 12 -4.61 -1.03 4.44
C PHE A 12 -5.58 -0.01 3.84
N ILE A 13 -5.02 1.02 3.22
CA ILE A 13 -5.78 2.06 2.54
C ILE A 13 -5.87 1.67 1.07
N THR A 14 -7.09 1.50 0.58
CA THR A 14 -7.36 1.17 -0.82
C THR A 14 -6.85 2.29 -1.73
N LEU A 15 -6.14 1.92 -2.78
CA LEU A 15 -5.63 2.89 -3.74
C LEU A 15 -6.73 3.30 -4.73
N PRO A 16 -6.81 4.58 -5.13
CA PRO A 16 -7.75 5.02 -6.17
C PRO A 16 -7.61 4.24 -7.49
N SER A 17 -6.39 3.83 -7.83
CA SER A 17 -6.10 3.00 -9.01
C SER A 17 -6.74 1.60 -8.97
N SER A 18 -7.30 1.22 -7.83
CA SER A 18 -7.95 -0.09 -7.61
C SER A 18 -9.44 -0.04 -7.84
N GLU A 19 -10.02 1.15 -8.00
CA GLU A 19 -11.44 1.31 -8.26
C GLU A 19 -11.83 0.57 -9.55
N GLY A 20 -12.85 -0.27 -9.46
CA GLY A 20 -13.31 -1.10 -10.58
C GLY A 20 -12.46 -2.33 -10.88
N LEU A 21 -11.32 -2.53 -10.20
CA LEU A 21 -10.55 -3.77 -10.35
C LEU A 21 -11.23 -4.91 -9.58
N PRO A 22 -11.24 -6.14 -10.15
CA PRO A 22 -11.70 -7.30 -9.41
C PRO A 22 -10.77 -7.58 -8.21
N PRO A 23 -11.30 -8.21 -7.15
CA PRO A 23 -10.47 -8.73 -6.08
C PRO A 23 -9.40 -9.68 -6.64
N PRO A 24 -8.13 -9.55 -6.22
CA PRO A 24 -7.08 -10.43 -6.70
C PRO A 24 -7.26 -11.85 -6.13
N SER A 25 -7.13 -12.87 -6.98
CA SER A 25 -7.13 -14.28 -6.54
C SER A 25 -5.86 -14.63 -5.76
N MET A 26 -4.77 -13.93 -6.06
CA MET A 26 -3.51 -13.96 -5.31
C MET A 26 -2.96 -12.54 -5.22
N ALA A 27 -2.43 -12.18 -4.06
CA ALA A 27 -1.77 -10.91 -3.86
C ALA A 27 -0.42 -11.12 -3.16
N THR A 28 0.53 -10.26 -3.49
CA THR A 28 1.86 -10.21 -2.89
C THR A 28 2.02 -8.89 -2.15
N LEU A 29 2.68 -8.92 -1.00
CA LEU A 29 3.11 -7.70 -0.31
C LEU A 29 4.48 -7.27 -0.81
N VAL A 30 4.54 -6.08 -1.40
CA VAL A 30 5.78 -5.46 -1.87
C VAL A 30 6.14 -4.35 -0.90
N ARG A 31 7.24 -4.52 -0.17
CA ARG A 31 7.76 -3.55 0.79
C ARG A 31 8.83 -2.70 0.13
N ILE A 32 8.62 -1.39 0.12
CA ILE A 32 9.57 -0.43 -0.46
C ILE A 32 9.82 0.75 0.49
N GLN A 33 10.98 1.36 0.34
CA GLN A 33 11.28 2.65 0.95
C GLN A 33 10.96 3.75 -0.06
N ILE A 34 10.00 4.61 0.27
CA ILE A 34 9.47 5.65 -0.62
C ILE A 34 9.47 6.99 0.10
N ARG A 35 9.64 8.10 -0.64
CA ARG A 35 9.47 9.43 -0.07
C ARG A 35 8.00 9.69 0.20
N ARG A 36 7.71 10.46 1.25
CA ARG A 36 6.32 10.76 1.60
C ARG A 36 5.59 11.53 0.50
N ASP A 37 6.25 12.46 -0.18
CA ASP A 37 5.63 13.26 -1.26
C ASP A 37 5.13 12.41 -2.43
N GLU A 38 5.82 11.31 -2.75
CA GLU A 38 5.39 10.36 -3.78
C GLU A 38 4.09 9.66 -3.42
N LEU A 39 3.71 9.60 -2.13
CA LEU A 39 2.44 9.02 -1.72
C LEU A 39 1.23 9.86 -2.14
N ARG A 40 1.42 11.13 -2.48
CA ARG A 40 0.34 11.97 -3.02
C ARG A 40 -0.24 11.38 -4.30
N GLN A 41 0.58 10.70 -5.11
CA GLN A 41 0.10 10.01 -6.33
C GLN A 41 -0.86 8.85 -6.04
N TYR A 42 -0.84 8.36 -4.79
CA TYR A 42 -1.69 7.30 -4.28
C TYR A 42 -2.89 7.83 -3.47
N GLY A 43 -3.09 9.15 -3.42
CA GLY A 43 -4.24 9.78 -2.76
C GLY A 43 -4.01 10.18 -1.30
N PHE A 44 -2.77 10.13 -0.80
CA PHE A 44 -2.44 10.52 0.56
C PHE A 44 -2.25 12.03 0.68
N ASP A 45 -2.84 12.63 1.70
CA ASP A 45 -2.47 13.99 2.11
C ASP A 45 -1.15 13.96 2.87
N VAL A 46 -0.17 14.69 2.36
CA VAL A 46 1.20 14.69 2.86
C VAL A 46 1.58 16.11 3.17
N SER A 47 1.82 16.38 4.46
CA SER A 47 2.29 17.68 4.92
C SER A 47 3.64 18.02 4.27
N PRO A 48 3.83 19.26 3.77
CA PRO A 48 5.09 19.70 3.18
C PRO A 48 6.27 19.60 4.15
N ALA A 49 6.04 19.68 5.47
CA ALA A 49 7.08 19.56 6.49
C ALA A 49 7.77 18.19 6.50
N VAL A 50 7.11 17.14 6.00
CA VAL A 50 7.62 15.76 5.99
C VAL A 50 7.75 15.17 4.59
N ALA A 51 7.55 15.98 3.55
CA ALA A 51 7.50 15.56 2.15
C ALA A 51 8.75 14.76 1.73
N SER A 52 9.94 15.24 2.09
CA SER A 52 11.21 14.60 1.74
C SER A 52 11.59 13.40 2.62
N GLN A 53 10.80 13.10 3.66
CA GLN A 53 11.10 11.99 4.56
C GLN A 53 10.86 10.65 3.86
N MET A 54 11.84 9.75 3.97
CA MET A 54 11.68 8.37 3.53
C MET A 54 10.88 7.58 4.57
N VAL A 55 9.90 6.81 4.08
CA VAL A 55 9.08 5.90 4.89
C VAL A 55 9.07 4.51 4.26
N LEU A 56 8.92 3.50 5.10
CA LEU A 56 8.69 2.14 4.64
C LEU A 56 7.19 1.95 4.41
N ALA A 57 6.82 1.47 3.22
CA ALA A 57 5.45 1.22 2.84
C ALA A 57 5.31 -0.18 2.26
N GLU A 58 4.17 -0.82 2.54
CA GLU A 58 3.82 -2.12 1.98
C GLU A 58 2.62 -1.98 1.06
N PHE A 59 2.80 -2.39 -0.19
CA PHE A 59 1.78 -2.40 -1.20
C PHE A 59 1.23 -3.81 -1.38
N VAL A 60 -0.08 -3.95 -1.35
CA VAL A 60 -0.77 -5.16 -1.82
C VAL A 60 -0.79 -5.10 -3.33
N VAL A 61 -0.12 -6.02 -4.00
CA VAL A 61 -0.05 -6.08 -5.48
C VAL A 61 -0.74 -7.35 -5.94
N GLY A 62 -1.73 -7.20 -6.83
CA GLY A 62 -2.46 -8.34 -7.39
C GLY A 62 -1.57 -9.16 -8.34
N GLN A 63 -2.06 -10.35 -8.72
CA GLN A 63 -1.39 -11.21 -9.71
C GLN A 63 -1.25 -10.54 -11.09
N ASP A 64 -2.00 -9.48 -11.35
CA ASP A 64 -1.95 -8.65 -12.55
C ASP A 64 -0.86 -7.56 -12.49
N GLY A 65 -0.13 -7.46 -11.38
CA GLY A 65 0.91 -6.45 -11.16
C GLY A 65 0.37 -5.09 -10.73
N LEU A 66 -0.95 -4.94 -10.53
CA LEU A 66 -1.56 -3.67 -10.13
C LEU A 66 -1.70 -3.57 -8.61
N SER A 67 -1.33 -2.42 -8.06
CA SER A 67 -1.43 -2.14 -6.62
C SER A 67 -2.89 -1.93 -6.20
N ARG A 68 -3.29 -2.62 -5.12
CA ARG A 68 -4.65 -2.62 -4.56
C ARG A 68 -4.81 -1.75 -3.32
N ALA A 69 -3.81 -1.81 -2.45
CA ALA A 69 -3.82 -1.08 -1.19
C ALA A 69 -2.40 -0.82 -0.72
N VAL A 70 -2.23 0.13 0.19
CA VAL A 70 -0.95 0.42 0.83
C VAL A 70 -1.12 0.64 2.33
N ARG A 71 -0.10 0.28 3.10
CA ARG A 71 0.05 0.67 4.51
C ARG A 71 1.44 1.19 4.79
N PHE A 72 1.59 2.00 5.83
CA PHE A 72 2.89 2.36 6.37
C PHE A 72 3.36 1.30 7.35
N VAL A 73 4.67 1.03 7.33
CA VAL A 73 5.31 0.15 8.30
C VAL A 73 6.13 1.04 9.24
N ARG A 74 5.98 0.79 10.54
CA ARG A 74 6.78 1.46 11.59
C ARG A 74 8.06 0.70 11.87
#